data_AF-A0A6C8GNE7-F1
#
_entry.id   AF-A0A6C8GNE7-F1
#
_cell.length_a   1.000
_cell.length_b   1.000
_cell.length_c   1.000
_cell.angle_alpha   90.00
_cell.angle_beta   90.00
_cell.angle_gamma   90.00
#
_symmetry.space_group_name_H-M   'P 1'
#
loop_
_entity.id
_entity.type
_entity.pdbx_description
1 polymer ?
#
loop_
_entity_poly.entity_id
_entity_poly.type
_entity_poly.pdbx_seq_one_letter_code
_entity_poly.pdbx_strand_id
1 'polypeptide(L)'
;AAILSISSWKWLFLINVPLGIIALILAIRFLPANIAHDTKPRFDLPSAVMNALTFGLLITALSGFAQGQSLTLIGAELLVLVVVGFFFVRRQLSLPVPLLPIDLLRIPLFSLSIGTSICSFCAQMLAMVSLPFYLQTVLGRSEVETGLLLTPWPLATMVMAPLAGYLIERLHAGLLGALGMVIMAAGLFALVMLPASPSDLNIIWPMILCGAGFGLFQSPNNHTIITSAPRERSGGASGMLGTARLLGQSTGAALVALMLNQFGDSGTHLSLLAAAILATLAAVVSGLRITQPRVQA
;
A
#
# COMPACT_ATOMS: atom_id res chain seq x y z
N ALA A 1 -4.91 20.89 -7.45
CA ALA A 1 -4.72 21.93 -8.48
C ALA A 1 -5.71 23.08 -8.28
N ALA A 2 -7.01 22.88 -8.50
CA ALA A 2 -8.00 23.97 -8.43
C ALA A 2 -8.05 24.74 -7.10
N ILE A 3 -7.90 24.09 -5.95
CA ILE A 3 -7.96 24.80 -4.65
C ILE A 3 -6.69 25.62 -4.38
N LEU A 4 -5.52 25.10 -4.75
CA LEU A 4 -4.22 25.78 -4.56
C LEU A 4 -4.06 26.99 -5.48
N SER A 5 -4.75 27.03 -6.62
CA SER A 5 -4.69 28.17 -7.56
C SER A 5 -5.51 29.38 -7.13
N ILE A 6 -6.45 29.22 -6.20
CA ILE A 6 -7.40 30.28 -5.78
C ILE A 6 -7.44 30.51 -4.27
N SER A 7 -6.91 29.58 -3.45
CA SER A 7 -7.01 29.68 -2.00
C SER A 7 -5.82 29.07 -1.27
N SER A 8 -5.68 29.44 0.01
CA SER A 8 -4.62 28.92 0.89
C SER A 8 -4.76 27.41 1.12
N TRP A 9 -3.63 26.74 1.37
CA TRP A 9 -3.54 25.28 1.56
C TRP A 9 -4.52 24.72 2.62
N LYS A 10 -4.94 25.53 3.59
CA LYS A 10 -5.89 25.16 4.66
C LYS A 10 -7.22 24.64 4.10
N TRP A 11 -7.66 25.16 2.95
CA TRP A 11 -8.91 24.73 2.31
C TRP A 11 -8.85 23.30 1.74
N LEU A 12 -7.66 22.77 1.47
CA LEU A 12 -7.50 21.35 1.12
C LEU A 12 -7.89 20.41 2.27
N PHE A 13 -7.80 20.86 3.52
CA PHE A 13 -8.27 20.10 4.68
C PHE A 13 -9.73 20.39 4.99
N LEU A 14 -10.14 21.65 4.87
CA LEU A 14 -11.49 22.08 5.21
C LEU A 14 -12.56 21.40 4.34
N ILE A 15 -12.25 21.07 3.08
CA ILE A 15 -13.18 20.34 2.20
C ILE A 15 -13.55 18.94 2.71
N ASN A 16 -12.67 18.28 3.48
CA ASN A 16 -12.94 16.97 4.04
C ASN A 16 -13.92 17.03 5.22
N VAL A 17 -14.01 18.17 5.92
CA VAL A 17 -14.89 18.34 7.09
C VAL A 17 -16.38 18.18 6.74
N PRO A 18 -16.96 18.91 5.76
CA PRO A 18 -18.37 18.74 5.40
C PRO A 18 -18.66 17.35 4.83
N LEU A 19 -17.75 16.79 4.03
CA LEU A 19 -17.85 15.41 3.54
C LEU A 19 -17.90 14.41 4.70
N GLY A 20 -17.04 14.57 5.71
CA GLY A 20 -17.01 13.73 6.91
C GLY A 20 -18.30 13.84 7.73
N ILE A 21 -18.86 15.05 7.89
CA ILE A 21 -20.12 15.26 8.59
C ILE A 21 -21.27 14.56 7.84
N ILE A 22 -21.36 14.72 6.52
CA ILE A 22 -22.39 14.07 5.70
C ILE A 22 -22.26 12.55 5.81
N ALA A 23 -21.05 12.01 5.70
CA ALA A 23 -20.81 10.57 5.84
C ALA A 23 -21.21 10.05 7.23
N LEU A 24 -20.93 10.79 8.30
CA LEU A 24 -21.33 10.43 9.67
C LEU A 24 -22.86 10.42 9.83
N ILE A 25 -23.54 11.45 9.31
CA ILE A 25 -25.01 11.53 9.35
C ILE A 25 -25.63 10.34 8.61
N LEU A 26 -25.13 10.04 7.40
CA LEU A 26 -25.59 8.90 6.63
C LEU A 26 -25.31 7.57 7.34
N ALA A 27 -24.14 7.41 7.95
CA ALA A 27 -23.79 6.22 8.70
C ALA A 27 -24.75 5.99 9.88
N ILE A 28 -24.99 7.01 10.70
CA ILE A 28 -25.92 6.92 11.85
C ILE A 28 -27.35 6.62 11.37
N ARG A 29 -27.75 7.14 10.20
CA ARG A 29 -29.12 7.01 9.70
C ARG A 29 -29.38 5.68 8.98
N PHE A 30 -28.41 5.16 8.24
CA PHE A 30 -28.59 4.05 7.29
C PHE A 30 -27.81 2.78 7.64
N LEU A 31 -26.76 2.81 8.49
CA LEU A 31 -26.15 1.55 8.91
C LEU A 31 -27.12 0.79 9.82
N PRO A 32 -27.44 -0.48 9.51
CA PRO A 32 -28.16 -1.32 10.44
C PRO A 32 -27.34 -1.46 11.73
N ALA A 33 -28.00 -1.42 12.88
CA ALA A 33 -27.35 -1.71 14.14
C ALA A 33 -26.71 -3.09 14.06
N ASN A 34 -25.38 -3.16 14.23
CA ASN A 34 -24.69 -4.44 14.35
C ASN A 34 -25.28 -5.15 15.58
N ILE A 35 -26.09 -6.18 15.35
CA ILE A 35 -26.58 -7.07 16.40
C ILE A 35 -25.33 -7.76 16.94
N ALA A 36 -24.80 -7.22 18.03
CA ALA A 36 -23.67 -7.80 18.73
C ALA A 36 -24.05 -9.24 19.09
N HIS A 37 -23.44 -10.22 18.44
CA HIS A 37 -23.48 -11.58 18.96
C HIS A 37 -22.86 -11.54 20.37
N ASP A 38 -23.56 -12.12 21.33
CA ASP A 38 -23.37 -12.02 22.79
C ASP A 38 -21.94 -12.30 23.31
N THR A 39 -21.05 -12.82 22.48
CA THR A 39 -19.62 -12.93 22.77
C THR A 39 -18.90 -11.64 22.40
N LYS A 40 -18.94 -10.60 23.26
CA LYS A 40 -17.97 -9.50 23.17
C LYS A 40 -16.57 -10.08 23.41
N PRO A 41 -15.69 -10.23 22.39
CA PRO A 41 -14.30 -10.49 22.69
C PRO A 41 -13.80 -9.22 23.39
N ARG A 42 -13.39 -9.35 24.65
CA ARG A 42 -12.82 -8.21 25.39
C ARG A 42 -11.66 -7.66 24.56
N PHE A 43 -11.67 -6.35 24.29
CA PHE A 43 -10.60 -5.70 23.54
C PHE A 43 -9.26 -6.03 24.20
N ASP A 44 -8.40 -6.76 23.49
CA ASP A 44 -7.11 -7.20 24.01
C ASP A 44 -6.12 -6.04 23.94
N LEU A 45 -6.22 -5.13 24.92
CA LEU A 45 -5.36 -3.96 25.05
C LEU A 45 -3.86 -4.33 25.03
N PRO A 46 -3.40 -5.40 25.72
CA PRO A 46 -2.02 -5.88 25.56
C PRO A 46 -1.64 -6.18 24.10
N SER A 47 -2.47 -6.91 23.36
CA SER A 47 -2.21 -7.19 21.94
C SER A 47 -2.19 -5.92 21.10
N ALA A 48 -3.06 -4.95 21.39
CA ALA A 48 -3.09 -3.66 20.68
C ALA A 48 -1.80 -2.86 20.93
N VAL A 49 -1.32 -2.79 22.18
CA VAL A 49 -0.07 -2.11 22.54
C VAL A 49 1.13 -2.82 21.90
N MET A 50 1.20 -4.14 21.97
CA MET A 50 2.28 -4.91 21.36
C MET A 50 2.29 -4.78 19.84
N ASN A 51 1.12 -4.74 19.20
CA ASN A 51 1.00 -4.48 17.77
C ASN A 51 1.52 -3.09 17.41
N ALA A 52 1.07 -2.05 18.14
CA ALA A 52 1.50 -0.68 17.93
C ALA A 52 3.02 -0.53 18.13
N LEU A 53 3.59 -1.17 19.15
CA LEU A 53 5.03 -1.18 19.37
C LEU A 53 5.78 -1.92 18.28
N THR A 54 5.30 -3.09 17.85
CA THR A 54 5.96 -3.89 16.80
C THR A 54 6.03 -3.12 15.48
N PHE A 55 4.89 -2.64 14.96
CA PHE A 55 4.89 -1.91 13.70
C PHE A 55 5.46 -0.50 13.85
N GLY A 56 5.24 0.16 14.98
CA GLY A 56 5.80 1.48 15.28
C GLY A 56 7.32 1.45 15.27
N LEU A 57 7.94 0.55 16.05
CA LEU A 57 9.40 0.42 16.11
C LEU A 57 10.00 -0.01 14.77
N LEU A 58 9.32 -0.89 14.03
CA LEU A 58 9.77 -1.28 12.71
C LEU A 58 9.81 -0.09 11.75
N ILE A 59 8.76 0.74 11.75
CA ILE A 59 8.65 1.92 10.89
C ILE A 59 9.63 3.01 11.33
N THR A 60 9.79 3.26 12.64
CA THR A 60 10.74 4.26 13.15
C THR A 60 12.18 3.84 12.88
N ALA A 61 12.53 2.57 13.07
CA ALA A 61 13.87 2.07 12.75
C ALA A 61 14.19 2.20 11.25
N LEU A 62 13.26 1.85 10.36
CA LEU A 62 13.44 2.04 8.91
C LEU A 62 13.61 3.51 8.56
N SER A 63 12.74 4.37 9.09
CA SER A 63 12.75 5.81 8.80
C SER A 63 13.98 6.51 9.39
N GLY A 64 14.39 6.10 10.60
CA GLY A 64 15.56 6.60 11.30
C GLY A 64 16.83 6.23 10.56
N PHE A 65 16.94 4.99 10.04
CA PHE A 65 18.03 4.58 9.17
C PHE A 65 18.10 5.41 7.89
N ALA A 66 16.95 5.63 7.24
CA ALA A 66 16.87 6.46 6.03
C ALA A 66 17.27 7.93 6.25
N GLN A 67 17.05 8.45 7.45
CA GLN A 67 17.38 9.83 7.83
C GLN A 67 18.79 10.00 8.42
N GLY A 68 19.57 8.92 8.52
CA GLY A 68 20.93 8.95 9.07
C GLY A 68 20.98 9.10 10.60
N GLN A 69 19.97 8.61 11.33
CA GLN A 69 20.00 8.59 12.79
C GLN A 69 21.09 7.66 13.35
N SER A 70 21.40 7.81 14.63
CA SER A 70 22.44 7.01 15.29
C SER A 70 22.16 5.50 15.19
N LEU A 71 23.16 4.75 14.73
CA LEU A 71 23.11 3.29 14.64
C LEU A 71 22.82 2.62 16.00
N THR A 72 23.21 3.27 17.10
CA THR A 72 22.89 2.85 18.47
C THR A 72 21.40 2.91 18.78
N LEU A 73 20.71 3.96 18.35
CA LEU A 73 19.27 4.13 18.57
C LEU A 73 18.48 3.15 17.70
N ILE A 74 18.88 3.00 16.42
CA ILE A 74 18.28 2.01 15.50
C ILE A 74 18.51 0.58 16.00
N GLY A 75 19.72 0.27 16.50
CA GLY A 75 20.04 -1.02 17.09
C GLY A 75 19.20 -1.33 18.33
N ALA A 76 18.97 -0.33 19.18
CA ALA A 76 18.08 -0.46 20.33
C ALA A 76 16.61 -0.67 19.91
N GLU A 77 16.12 0.09 18.92
CA GLU A 77 14.77 -0.08 18.37
C GLU A 77 14.57 -1.47 17.75
N LEU A 78 15.54 -1.96 16.98
CA LEU A 78 15.52 -3.31 16.40
C LEU A 78 15.55 -4.41 17.48
N LEU A 79 16.32 -4.21 18.55
CA LEU A 79 16.37 -5.17 19.65
C LEU A 79 15.02 -5.23 20.38
N VAL A 80 14.42 -4.08 20.70
CA VAL A 80 13.08 -4.01 21.33
C VAL A 80 12.03 -4.59 20.38
N LEU A 81 12.12 -4.29 19.08
CA LEU A 81 11.25 -4.86 18.05
C LEU A 81 11.31 -6.38 18.04
N VAL A 82 12.51 -6.98 18.03
CA VAL A 82 12.66 -8.44 18.00
C VAL A 82 12.06 -9.07 19.25
N VAL A 83 12.30 -8.48 20.42
CA VAL A 83 11.76 -8.98 21.69
C VAL A 83 10.22 -8.86 21.70
N VAL A 84 9.67 -7.66 21.48
CA VAL A 84 8.23 -7.41 21.53
C VAL A 84 7.50 -8.17 20.43
N GLY A 85 8.05 -8.18 19.21
CA GLY A 85 7.52 -8.90 18.06
C GLY A 85 7.47 -10.41 18.30
N PHE A 86 8.52 -11.00 18.89
CA PHE A 86 8.53 -12.42 19.25
C PHE A 86 7.42 -12.79 20.24
N PHE A 87 7.26 -12.00 21.31
CA PHE A 87 6.19 -12.22 22.28
C PHE A 87 4.81 -11.95 21.68
N PHE A 88 4.68 -10.94 20.81
CA PHE A 88 3.44 -10.64 20.11
C PHE A 88 3.00 -11.79 19.22
N VAL A 89 3.90 -12.32 18.37
CA VAL A 89 3.61 -13.46 17.49
C VAL A 89 3.21 -14.69 18.30
N ARG A 90 3.94 -15.02 19.37
CA ARG A 90 3.58 -16.15 20.26
C ARG A 90 2.20 -15.97 20.90
N ARG A 91 1.89 -14.76 21.36
CA ARG A 91 0.57 -14.44 21.92
C ARG A 91 -0.53 -14.60 20.87
N GLN A 92 -0.35 -14.03 19.68
CA GLN A 92 -1.34 -14.14 18.59
C GLN A 92 -1.60 -15.60 18.19
N LEU A 93 -0.57 -16.44 18.11
CA LEU A 93 -0.74 -17.86 17.79
C LEU A 93 -1.48 -18.66 18.88
N SER A 94 -1.52 -18.16 20.12
CA SER A 94 -2.17 -18.83 21.24
C SER A 94 -3.60 -18.35 21.49
N LEU A 95 -3.99 -17.21 20.92
CA LEU A 95 -5.29 -16.60 21.16
C LEU A 95 -6.39 -17.23 20.29
N PRO A 96 -7.60 -17.48 20.84
CA PRO A 96 -8.72 -18.01 20.07
C PRO A 96 -9.27 -17.01 19.04
N VAL A 97 -9.21 -15.70 19.36
CA VAL A 97 -9.57 -14.60 18.46
C VAL A 97 -8.38 -13.62 18.37
N PRO A 98 -7.38 -13.91 17.53
CA PRO A 98 -6.21 -13.06 17.39
C PRO A 98 -6.55 -11.75 16.65
N LEU A 99 -5.91 -10.67 17.06
CA LEU A 99 -5.97 -9.38 16.36
C LEU A 99 -5.26 -9.46 15.00
N LEU A 100 -4.18 -10.23 14.95
CA LEU A 100 -3.39 -10.47 13.75
C LEU A 100 -3.29 -11.99 13.55
N PRO A 101 -4.16 -12.59 12.71
CA PRO A 101 -4.19 -14.04 12.48
C PRO A 101 -2.99 -14.51 11.64
N ILE A 102 -1.81 -14.56 12.27
CA ILE A 102 -0.53 -14.99 11.65
C ILE A 102 -0.64 -16.42 11.12
N ASP A 103 -1.49 -17.25 11.73
CA ASP A 103 -1.77 -18.61 11.29
C ASP A 103 -2.33 -18.67 9.86
N LEU A 104 -3.03 -17.63 9.39
CA LEU A 104 -3.48 -17.54 7.99
C LEU A 104 -2.33 -17.43 6.99
N LEU A 105 -1.14 -16.96 7.41
CA LEU A 105 0.06 -16.97 6.55
C LEU A 105 0.55 -18.38 6.23
N ARG A 106 0.05 -19.42 6.93
CA ARG A 106 0.30 -20.81 6.53
C ARG A 106 -0.42 -21.19 5.24
N ILE A 107 -1.50 -20.48 4.89
CA ILE A 107 -2.21 -20.68 3.63
C ILE A 107 -1.38 -20.03 2.53
N PRO A 108 -0.82 -20.80 1.57
CA PRO A 108 0.10 -20.26 0.58
C PRO A 108 -0.51 -19.14 -0.25
N LEU A 109 -1.79 -19.27 -0.62
CA LEU A 109 -2.51 -18.24 -1.37
C LEU A 109 -2.63 -16.92 -0.58
N PHE A 110 -2.89 -17.00 0.72
CA PHE A 110 -2.98 -15.83 1.60
C PHE A 110 -1.62 -15.17 1.77
N SER A 111 -0.57 -15.96 2.05
CA SER A 111 0.81 -15.47 2.21
C SER A 111 1.35 -14.81 0.94
N LEU A 112 1.16 -15.44 -0.23
CA LEU A 112 1.51 -14.84 -1.53
C LEU A 112 0.73 -13.55 -1.79
N SER A 113 -0.53 -13.47 -1.34
CA SER A 113 -1.35 -12.25 -1.44
C SER A 113 -0.81 -11.11 -0.60
N ILE A 114 -0.54 -11.37 0.69
CA ILE A 114 0.08 -10.40 1.59
C ILE A 114 1.46 -9.96 1.08
N GLY A 115 2.31 -10.88 0.64
CA GLY A 115 3.64 -10.57 0.09
C GLY A 115 3.58 -9.62 -1.10
N THR A 116 2.70 -9.88 -2.08
CA THR A 116 2.53 -8.93 -3.20
C THR A 116 1.90 -7.61 -2.78
N SER A 117 1.03 -7.58 -1.75
CA SER A 117 0.49 -6.32 -1.24
C SER A 117 1.63 -5.46 -0.70
N ILE A 118 2.53 -6.03 0.10
CA ILE A 118 3.68 -5.30 0.63
C ILE A 118 4.53 -4.76 -0.53
N CYS A 119 4.88 -5.59 -1.51
CA CYS A 119 5.70 -5.16 -2.66
C CYS A 119 5.01 -4.11 -3.52
N SER A 120 3.71 -4.26 -3.83
CA SER A 120 2.95 -3.33 -4.67
C SER A 120 2.71 -1.98 -3.98
N PHE A 121 2.39 -1.97 -2.68
CA PHE A 121 2.26 -0.74 -1.90
C PHE A 121 3.61 -0.05 -1.69
N CYS A 122 4.70 -0.82 -1.55
CA CYS A 122 6.05 -0.27 -1.52
C CYS A 122 6.41 0.40 -2.85
N ALA A 123 6.19 -0.29 -3.98
CA ALA A 123 6.42 0.25 -5.32
C ALA A 123 5.57 1.50 -5.60
N GLN A 124 4.28 1.47 -5.21
CA GLN A 124 3.40 2.63 -5.32
C GLN A 124 3.93 3.81 -4.51
N MET A 125 4.32 3.58 -3.25
CA MET A 125 4.78 4.67 -2.39
C MET A 125 6.10 5.25 -2.87
N LEU A 126 7.04 4.40 -3.31
CA LEU A 126 8.28 4.83 -3.95
C LEU A 126 8.00 5.79 -5.10
N ALA A 127 7.09 5.42 -6.01
CA ALA A 127 6.73 6.25 -7.14
C ALA A 127 5.97 7.52 -6.74
N MET A 128 4.94 7.42 -5.90
CA MET A 128 4.11 8.57 -5.50
C MET A 128 4.88 9.62 -4.72
N VAL A 129 5.90 9.23 -3.95
CA VAL A 129 6.76 10.19 -3.25
C VAL A 129 7.84 10.71 -4.20
N SER A 130 8.49 9.83 -4.98
CA SER A 130 9.60 10.23 -5.86
C SER A 130 9.19 11.12 -7.04
N LEU A 131 8.02 10.90 -7.63
CA LEU A 131 7.55 11.63 -8.82
C LEU A 131 7.41 13.14 -8.58
N PRO A 132 6.76 13.62 -7.51
CA PRO A 132 6.72 15.06 -7.24
C PRO A 132 8.10 15.69 -7.09
N PHE A 133 9.03 15.03 -6.38
CA PHE A 133 10.41 15.52 -6.25
C PHE A 133 11.12 15.61 -7.61
N TYR A 134 10.92 14.62 -8.48
CA TYR A 134 11.47 14.63 -9.84
C TYR A 134 10.87 15.76 -10.68
N LEU A 135 9.55 15.92 -10.68
CA LEU A 135 8.85 16.94 -11.46
C LEU A 135 9.22 18.37 -11.02
N GLN A 136 9.36 18.61 -9.72
CA GLN A 136 9.66 19.94 -9.19
C GLN A 136 11.16 20.27 -9.20
N THR A 137 12.01 19.34 -8.77
CA THR A 137 13.45 19.60 -8.58
C THR A 137 14.23 19.44 -9.87
N VAL A 138 13.94 18.38 -10.65
CA VAL A 138 14.69 18.07 -11.88
C VAL A 138 14.07 18.77 -13.09
N LEU A 139 12.74 18.72 -13.21
CA LEU A 139 12.02 19.30 -14.36
C LEU A 139 11.56 20.75 -14.12
N GLY A 140 11.76 21.29 -12.92
CA GLY A 140 11.43 22.69 -12.60
C GLY A 140 9.95 23.04 -12.70
N ARG A 141 9.05 22.05 -12.65
CA ARG A 141 7.60 22.27 -12.80
C ARG A 141 7.03 22.91 -11.54
N SER A 142 6.00 23.73 -11.73
CA SER A 142 5.26 24.32 -10.63
C SER A 142 4.52 23.25 -9.81
N GLU A 143 4.14 23.60 -8.58
CA GLU A 143 3.33 22.73 -7.70
C GLU A 143 1.97 22.38 -8.36
N VAL A 144 1.39 23.32 -9.10
CA VAL A 144 0.09 23.15 -9.77
C VAL A 144 0.22 22.16 -10.93
N GLU A 145 1.22 22.34 -11.78
CA GLU A 145 1.51 21.41 -12.89
C GLU A 145 1.83 20.01 -12.37
N THR A 146 2.66 19.90 -11.32
CA THR A 146 2.99 18.63 -10.70
C THR A 146 1.72 17.91 -10.21
N GLY A 147 0.83 18.63 -9.53
CA GLY A 147 -0.45 18.06 -9.09
C GLY A 147 -1.33 17.59 -10.25
N LEU A 148 -1.39 18.36 -11.35
CA LEU A 148 -2.13 17.97 -12.55
C LEU A 148 -1.53 16.74 -13.24
N LEU A 149 -0.21 16.70 -13.38
CA LEU A 149 0.51 15.57 -13.97
C LEU A 149 0.36 14.32 -13.12
N LEU A 150 0.22 14.45 -11.79
CA LEU A 150 -0.02 13.32 -10.90
C LEU A 150 -1.47 12.78 -10.90
N THR A 151 -2.43 13.57 -11.37
CA THR A 151 -3.87 13.24 -11.35
C THR A 151 -4.28 12.02 -12.20
N PRO A 152 -3.67 11.70 -13.34
CA PRO A 152 -4.02 10.55 -14.15
C PRO A 152 -3.86 9.20 -13.43
N TRP A 153 -2.93 9.08 -12.48
CA TRP A 153 -2.75 7.84 -11.72
C TRP A 153 -4.00 7.46 -10.92
N PRO A 154 -4.48 8.27 -9.95
CA PRO A 154 -5.68 7.92 -9.18
C PRO A 154 -6.94 7.82 -10.06
N LEU A 155 -7.05 8.60 -11.14
CA LEU A 155 -8.16 8.46 -12.11
C LEU A 155 -8.15 7.10 -12.80
N ALA A 156 -7.00 6.67 -13.31
CA ALA A 156 -6.88 5.35 -13.93
C ALA A 156 -7.16 4.23 -12.92
N THR A 157 -6.69 4.35 -11.68
CA THR A 157 -7.01 3.42 -10.60
C THR A 157 -8.52 3.39 -10.30
N MET A 158 -9.18 4.55 -10.27
CA MET A 158 -10.62 4.66 -10.03
C MET A 158 -11.45 3.94 -11.09
N VAL A 159 -11.05 4.01 -12.37
CA VAL A 159 -11.75 3.34 -13.48
C VAL A 159 -11.42 1.84 -13.52
N MET A 160 -10.16 1.48 -13.29
CA MET A 160 -9.72 0.08 -13.42
C MET A 160 -10.08 -0.79 -12.21
N ALA A 161 -10.22 -0.23 -11.01
CA ALA A 161 -10.53 -1.03 -9.81
C ALA A 161 -11.93 -1.70 -9.87
N PRO A 162 -13.03 -1.01 -10.27
CA PRO A 162 -14.33 -1.65 -10.51
C PRO A 162 -14.29 -2.67 -11.65
N LEU A 163 -13.60 -2.34 -12.75
CA LEU A 163 -13.43 -3.24 -13.88
C LEU A 163 -12.74 -4.55 -13.44
N ALA A 164 -11.68 -4.45 -12.64
CA ALA A 164 -11.00 -5.59 -12.07
C ALA A 164 -11.90 -6.42 -11.14
N GLY A 165 -12.77 -5.75 -10.38
CA GLY A 165 -13.80 -6.40 -9.56
C GLY A 165 -14.78 -7.20 -10.41
N TYR A 166 -15.22 -6.68 -11.56
CA TYR A 166 -16.05 -7.43 -12.50
C TYR A 166 -15.30 -8.60 -13.15
N LEU A 167 -14.03 -8.40 -13.53
CA LEU A 167 -13.23 -9.43 -14.20
C LEU A 167 -12.87 -10.59 -13.27
N ILE A 168 -12.87 -10.41 -11.95
CA ILE A 168 -12.55 -11.48 -11.00
C ILE A 168 -13.58 -12.62 -11.01
N GLU A 169 -14.82 -12.35 -11.42
CA GLU A 169 -15.86 -13.37 -11.57
C GLU A 169 -15.60 -14.29 -12.76
N ARG A 170 -14.84 -13.79 -13.76
CA ARG A 170 -14.58 -14.49 -15.03
C ARG A 170 -13.15 -15.01 -15.15
N LEU A 171 -12.18 -14.39 -14.48
CA LEU A 171 -10.75 -14.68 -14.59
C LEU A 171 -10.14 -15.01 -13.22
N HIS A 172 -9.06 -15.79 -13.23
CA HIS A 172 -8.34 -16.14 -12.01
C HIS A 172 -7.70 -14.89 -11.38
N ALA A 173 -7.92 -14.68 -10.08
CA ALA A 173 -7.39 -13.52 -9.36
C ALA A 173 -5.86 -13.39 -9.43
N GLY A 174 -5.13 -14.52 -9.43
CA GLY A 174 -3.67 -14.54 -9.60
C GLY A 174 -3.21 -14.01 -10.97
N LEU A 175 -3.94 -14.35 -12.04
CA LEU A 175 -3.66 -13.87 -13.40
C LEU A 175 -3.95 -12.37 -13.52
N LEU A 176 -5.09 -11.93 -12.99
CA LEU A 176 -5.46 -10.52 -13.02
C LEU A 176 -4.49 -9.66 -12.19
N GLY A 177 -4.05 -10.18 -11.03
CA GLY A 177 -3.00 -9.57 -10.22
C GLY A 177 -1.66 -9.50 -10.93
N ALA A 178 -1.23 -10.58 -11.61
CA ALA A 178 0.03 -10.62 -12.34
C ALA A 178 0.01 -9.61 -13.51
N LEU A 179 -1.06 -9.60 -14.31
CA LEU A 179 -1.25 -8.65 -15.40
C LEU A 179 -1.24 -7.20 -14.89
N GLY A 180 -1.95 -6.90 -13.81
CA GLY A 180 -1.95 -5.57 -13.20
C GLY A 180 -0.55 -5.12 -12.77
N MET A 181 0.21 -6.01 -12.13
CA MET A 181 1.58 -5.70 -11.71
C MET A 181 2.55 -5.57 -12.89
N VAL A 182 2.39 -6.34 -13.97
CA VAL A 182 3.18 -6.16 -15.21
C VAL A 182 2.91 -4.80 -15.84
N ILE A 183 1.63 -4.40 -15.94
CA ILE A 183 1.24 -3.09 -16.48
C ILE A 183 1.83 -1.96 -15.61
N MET A 184 1.76 -2.10 -14.28
CA MET A 184 2.35 -1.15 -13.36
C MET A 184 3.88 -1.08 -13.53
N ALA A 185 4.56 -2.22 -13.62
CA ALA A 185 6.00 -2.28 -13.86
C ALA A 185 6.39 -1.62 -15.19
N ALA A 186 5.64 -1.87 -16.26
CA ALA A 186 5.85 -1.23 -17.56
C ALA A 186 5.68 0.30 -17.49
N GLY A 187 4.66 0.78 -16.78
CA GLY A 187 4.48 2.21 -16.52
C GLY A 187 5.66 2.81 -15.74
N LEU A 188 6.15 2.11 -14.71
CA LEU A 188 7.30 2.57 -13.92
C LEU A 188 8.60 2.57 -14.75
N PHE A 189 8.86 1.55 -15.56
CA PHE A 189 10.00 1.53 -16.48
C PHE A 189 9.91 2.63 -17.54
N ALA A 190 8.72 2.93 -18.05
CA ALA A 190 8.51 4.03 -18.98
C ALA A 190 8.81 5.39 -18.32
N LEU A 191 8.51 5.57 -17.02
CA LEU A 191 8.90 6.75 -16.25
C LEU A 191 10.42 6.82 -16.03
N VAL A 192 11.08 5.69 -15.78
CA VAL A 192 12.55 5.62 -15.64
C VAL A 192 13.28 6.00 -16.94
N MET A 193 12.68 5.67 -18.09
CA MET A 193 13.25 5.93 -19.43
C MET A 193 12.82 7.28 -20.02
N LEU A 194 12.28 8.19 -19.21
CA LEU A 194 11.91 9.53 -19.69
C LEU A 194 13.14 10.28 -20.24
N PRO A 195 13.01 10.95 -21.41
CA PRO A 195 14.07 11.79 -21.94
C PRO A 195 14.32 13.02 -21.05
N ALA A 196 15.48 13.66 -21.20
CA ALA A 196 15.89 14.81 -20.38
C ALA A 196 14.90 16.00 -20.42
N SER A 197 14.15 16.15 -21.51
CA SER A 197 13.08 17.15 -21.67
C SER A 197 11.79 16.47 -22.15
N PRO A 198 11.05 15.80 -21.25
CA PRO A 198 9.84 15.08 -21.63
C PRO A 198 8.68 16.05 -21.85
N SER A 199 7.89 15.80 -22.88
CA SER A 199 6.58 16.44 -23.03
C SER A 199 5.61 15.91 -21.97
N ASP A 200 4.58 16.69 -21.65
CA ASP A 200 3.58 16.33 -20.64
C ASP A 200 2.90 14.98 -20.98
N LEU A 201 2.66 14.71 -22.27
CA LEU A 201 2.11 13.45 -22.74
C LEU A 201 3.00 12.24 -22.44
N ASN A 202 4.33 12.41 -22.48
CA ASN A 202 5.27 11.34 -22.15
C ASN A 202 5.24 10.99 -20.66
N ILE A 203 4.74 11.86 -19.80
CA ILE A 203 4.55 11.61 -18.36
C ILE A 203 3.15 11.04 -18.08
N ILE A 204 2.13 11.62 -18.72
CA ILE A 204 0.72 11.24 -18.51
C ILE A 204 0.47 9.77 -18.87
N TRP A 205 0.96 9.29 -20.02
CA TRP A 205 0.72 7.92 -20.46
C TRP A 205 1.29 6.87 -19.49
N PRO A 206 2.57 6.94 -19.06
CA PRO A 206 3.10 6.05 -18.03
C PRO A 206 2.36 6.15 -16.68
N MET A 207 1.88 7.34 -16.30
CA MET A 207 1.09 7.51 -15.08
C MET A 207 -0.27 6.82 -15.15
N ILE A 208 -0.93 6.87 -16.30
CA ILE A 208 -2.16 6.11 -16.56
C ILE A 208 -1.87 4.61 -16.46
N LEU A 209 -0.78 4.12 -17.07
CA LEU A 209 -0.39 2.70 -16.97
C LEU A 209 -0.14 2.28 -15.52
N CYS A 210 0.60 3.07 -14.74
CA CYS A 210 0.84 2.79 -13.33
C CYS A 210 -0.47 2.70 -12.54
N GLY A 211 -1.36 3.68 -12.71
CA GLY A 211 -2.66 3.70 -12.04
C GLY A 211 -3.59 2.56 -12.47
N ALA A 212 -3.61 2.26 -13.76
CA ALA A 212 -4.42 1.19 -14.33
C ALA A 212 -3.96 -0.20 -13.85
N GLY A 213 -2.66 -0.46 -13.90
CA GLY A 213 -2.05 -1.70 -13.42
C GLY A 213 -2.27 -1.90 -11.92
N PHE A 214 -2.06 -0.84 -11.13
CA PHE A 214 -2.31 -0.88 -9.69
C PHE A 214 -3.79 -1.14 -9.36
N GLY A 215 -4.73 -0.51 -10.06
CA GLY A 215 -6.17 -0.75 -9.89
C GLY A 215 -6.57 -2.18 -10.26
N LEU A 216 -6.00 -2.70 -11.37
CA LEU A 216 -6.24 -4.07 -11.83
C LEU A 216 -5.74 -5.13 -10.86
N PHE A 217 -4.64 -4.85 -10.15
CA PHE A 217 -4.11 -5.74 -9.12
C PHE A 217 -4.87 -5.63 -7.78
N GLN A 218 -5.15 -4.40 -7.32
CA GLN A 218 -5.58 -4.17 -5.94
C GLN A 218 -6.92 -4.84 -5.61
N SER A 219 -7.93 -4.66 -6.48
CA SER A 219 -9.28 -5.18 -6.23
C SER A 219 -9.30 -6.73 -6.13
N PRO A 220 -8.75 -7.48 -7.10
CA PRO A 220 -8.68 -8.95 -7.02
C PRO A 220 -7.85 -9.48 -5.87
N ASN A 221 -6.73 -8.82 -5.56
CA ASN A 221 -5.86 -9.23 -4.47
C ASN A 221 -6.55 -9.05 -3.11
N ASN A 222 -7.22 -7.92 -2.89
CA ASN A 222 -7.98 -7.66 -1.67
C ASN A 222 -9.13 -8.65 -1.50
N HIS A 223 -9.87 -8.92 -2.58
CA HIS A 223 -10.92 -9.94 -2.57
C HIS A 223 -10.35 -11.30 -2.17
N THR A 224 -9.24 -11.73 -2.79
CA THR A 224 -8.58 -13.02 -2.48
C THR A 224 -8.16 -13.11 -1.01
N ILE A 225 -7.61 -12.04 -0.42
CA ILE A 225 -7.20 -12.04 1.00
C ILE A 225 -8.40 -12.21 1.92
N ILE A 226 -9.51 -11.53 1.63
CA ILE A 226 -10.72 -11.58 2.45
C ILE A 226 -11.43 -12.92 2.29
N THR A 227 -11.51 -13.47 1.07
CA THR A 227 -12.23 -14.73 0.81
C THR A 227 -11.45 -15.99 1.10
N SER A 228 -10.11 -15.92 1.17
CA SER A 228 -9.28 -17.07 1.56
C SER A 228 -9.24 -17.31 3.08
N ALA A 229 -9.72 -16.34 3.88
CA ALA A 229 -9.88 -16.51 5.32
C ALA A 229 -11.27 -17.08 5.66
N PRO A 230 -11.39 -17.93 6.71
CA PRO A 230 -12.68 -18.35 7.24
C PRO A 230 -13.57 -17.14 7.58
N ARG A 231 -14.89 -17.26 7.35
CA ARG A 231 -15.85 -16.14 7.50
C ARG A 231 -15.78 -15.48 8.88
N GLU A 232 -15.58 -16.29 9.91
CA GLU A 232 -15.47 -15.91 11.31
C GLU A 232 -14.22 -15.07 11.61
N ARG A 233 -13.23 -15.09 10.71
CA ARG A 233 -11.94 -14.40 10.85
C ARG A 233 -11.68 -13.36 9.76
N SER A 234 -12.70 -13.05 8.95
CA SER A 234 -12.64 -12.01 7.90
C SER A 234 -12.20 -10.64 8.42
N GLY A 235 -12.59 -10.27 9.64
CA GLY A 235 -12.12 -9.05 10.31
C GLY A 235 -10.60 -9.02 10.53
N GLY A 236 -10.02 -10.15 10.99
CA GLY A 236 -8.57 -10.28 11.16
C GLY A 236 -7.80 -10.32 9.83
N ALA A 237 -8.37 -10.93 8.79
CA ALA A 237 -7.82 -10.90 7.44
C ALA A 237 -7.78 -9.47 6.85
N SER A 238 -8.82 -8.67 7.09
CA SER A 238 -8.82 -7.25 6.74
C SER A 238 -7.76 -6.47 7.52
N GLY A 239 -7.57 -6.77 8.80
CA GLY A 239 -6.47 -6.21 9.61
C GLY A 239 -5.08 -6.54 9.06
N MET A 240 -4.87 -7.79 8.61
CA MET A 240 -3.65 -8.21 7.92
C MET A 240 -3.42 -7.44 6.62
N LEU A 241 -4.46 -7.24 5.81
CA LEU A 241 -4.38 -6.43 4.59
C LEU A 241 -3.99 -4.98 4.90
N GLY A 242 -4.64 -4.35 5.89
CA GLY A 242 -4.31 -3.00 6.33
C GLY A 242 -2.86 -2.88 6.80
N THR A 243 -2.40 -3.87 7.58
CA THR A 243 -1.02 -3.96 8.06
C THR A 243 -0.02 -4.11 6.91
N ALA A 244 -0.30 -4.99 5.95
CA ALA A 244 0.52 -5.20 4.76
C ALA A 244 0.64 -3.91 3.91
N ARG A 245 -0.47 -3.19 3.75
CA ARG A 245 -0.50 -1.88 3.09
C ARG A 245 0.38 -0.86 3.81
N LEU A 246 0.17 -0.68 5.11
CA LEU A 246 0.92 0.31 5.90
C LEU A 246 2.42 -0.02 5.95
N LEU A 247 2.76 -1.30 6.08
CA LEU A 247 4.13 -1.76 6.05
C LEU A 247 4.78 -1.48 4.68
N GLY A 248 4.10 -1.80 3.59
CA GLY A 248 4.57 -1.51 2.24
C GLY A 248 4.78 -0.01 2.02
N GLN A 249 3.79 0.82 2.37
CA GLN A 249 3.89 2.28 2.24
C GLN A 249 5.01 2.86 3.10
N SER A 250 5.11 2.47 4.37
CA SER A 250 6.16 2.99 5.26
C SER A 250 7.56 2.58 4.78
N THR A 251 7.71 1.33 4.32
CA THR A 251 8.97 0.83 3.74
C THR A 251 9.33 1.60 2.48
N GLY A 252 8.37 1.82 1.57
CA GLY A 252 8.60 2.58 0.35
C GLY A 252 9.00 4.03 0.63
N ALA A 253 8.33 4.69 1.58
CA ALA A 253 8.68 6.05 2.00
C ALA A 253 10.08 6.14 2.61
N ALA A 254 10.45 5.19 3.48
CA ALA A 254 11.79 5.10 4.05
C ALA A 254 12.84 4.87 2.96
N LEU A 255 12.58 4.00 1.98
CA LEU A 255 13.47 3.80 0.85
C LEU A 255 13.65 5.05 0.00
N VAL A 256 12.58 5.81 -0.28
CA VAL A 256 12.73 7.11 -0.99
C VAL A 256 13.60 8.07 -0.19
N ALA A 257 13.34 8.21 1.12
CA ALA A 257 14.13 9.08 1.98
C ALA A 257 15.62 8.69 1.96
N LEU A 258 15.92 7.39 2.03
CA LEU A 258 17.27 6.87 1.95
C LEU A 258 17.92 7.15 0.59
N MET A 259 17.20 6.95 -0.51
CA MET A 259 17.71 7.21 -1.86
C MET A 259 17.97 8.71 -2.09
N LEU A 260 17.06 9.58 -1.66
CA LEU A 260 17.23 11.02 -1.76
C LEU A 260 18.37 11.53 -0.87
N ASN A 261 18.51 10.99 0.34
CA ASN A 261 19.57 11.39 1.27
C ASN A 261 20.96 10.98 0.77
N GLN A 262 21.12 9.75 0.25
CA GLN A 262 22.42 9.24 -0.20
C GLN A 262 22.80 9.69 -1.62
N PHE A 263 21.84 9.82 -2.52
CA PHE A 263 22.12 10.02 -3.96
C PHE A 263 21.60 11.35 -4.52
N GLY A 264 21.03 12.23 -3.69
CA GLY A 264 20.55 13.56 -4.10
C GLY A 264 19.58 13.49 -5.28
N ASP A 265 19.88 14.23 -6.35
CA ASP A 265 19.05 14.32 -7.57
C ASP A 265 18.91 12.98 -8.32
N SER A 266 19.90 12.09 -8.20
CA SER A 266 19.81 10.73 -8.79
C SER A 266 18.94 9.80 -7.95
N GLY A 267 18.63 10.17 -6.71
CA GLY A 267 17.81 9.39 -5.78
C GLY A 267 16.39 9.16 -6.29
N THR A 268 15.82 10.09 -7.07
CA THR A 268 14.49 9.90 -7.66
C THR A 268 14.48 8.83 -8.74
N HIS A 269 15.51 8.78 -9.57
CA HIS A 269 15.63 7.78 -10.64
C HIS A 269 15.82 6.37 -10.05
N LEU A 270 16.69 6.25 -9.04
CA LEU A 270 16.90 5.00 -8.30
C LEU A 270 15.64 4.53 -7.56
N SER A 271 14.86 5.47 -7.00
CA SER A 271 13.59 5.14 -6.35
C SER A 271 12.57 4.58 -7.33
N LEU A 272 12.49 5.14 -8.55
CA LEU A 272 11.60 4.64 -9.61
C LEU A 272 12.07 3.28 -10.14
N LEU A 273 13.37 3.06 -10.27
CA LEU A 273 13.94 1.76 -10.62
C LEU A 273 13.63 0.70 -9.55
N ALA A 274 13.83 1.03 -8.28
CA ALA A 274 13.48 0.14 -7.17
C ALA A 274 11.98 -0.18 -7.17
N ALA A 275 11.13 0.81 -7.44
CA ALA A 275 9.69 0.62 -7.60
C ALA A 275 9.37 -0.35 -8.74
N ALA A 276 10.01 -0.18 -9.91
CA ALA A 276 9.81 -1.05 -11.07
C ALA A 276 10.24 -2.49 -10.77
N ILE A 277 11.39 -2.69 -10.12
CA ILE A 277 11.88 -4.02 -9.70
C ILE A 277 10.89 -4.66 -8.71
N LEU A 278 10.45 -3.94 -7.69
CA LEU A 278 9.45 -4.44 -6.74
C LEU A 278 8.11 -4.78 -7.42
N ALA A 279 7.70 -3.99 -8.41
CA ALA A 279 6.50 -4.28 -9.20
C ALA A 279 6.66 -5.55 -10.04
N THR A 280 7.82 -5.78 -10.67
CA THR A 280 8.10 -7.03 -11.39
C THR A 280 8.14 -8.24 -10.46
N LEU A 281 8.76 -8.12 -9.28
CA LEU A 281 8.76 -9.17 -8.27
C LEU A 281 7.34 -9.50 -7.82
N ALA A 282 6.51 -8.48 -7.57
CA ALA A 282 5.11 -8.67 -7.24
C ALA A 282 4.33 -9.33 -8.39
N ALA A 283 4.65 -9.04 -9.66
CA ALA A 283 4.06 -9.72 -10.81
C ALA A 283 4.40 -11.21 -10.83
N VAL A 284 5.66 -11.56 -10.62
CA VAL A 284 6.12 -12.96 -10.55
C VAL A 284 5.44 -13.70 -9.39
N VAL A 285 5.44 -13.11 -8.19
CA VAL A 285 4.81 -13.70 -7.00
C VAL A 285 3.29 -13.84 -7.18
N SER A 286 2.64 -12.89 -7.85
CA SER A 286 1.22 -13.01 -8.19
C SER A 286 0.97 -14.12 -9.23
N GLY A 287 1.87 -14.28 -10.20
CA GLY A 287 1.82 -15.36 -11.19
C GLY A 287 1.95 -16.75 -10.57
N LEU A 288 2.77 -16.90 -9.52
CA LEU A 288 2.90 -18.15 -8.75
C LEU A 288 1.59 -18.59 -8.04
N ARG A 289 0.59 -17.70 -7.94
CA ARG A 289 -0.73 -18.10 -7.43
C ARG A 289 -1.54 -18.90 -8.43
N ILE A 290 -1.25 -18.79 -9.72
CA ILE A 290 -1.97 -19.50 -10.78
C ILE A 290 -1.74 -21.01 -10.64
N THR A 291 -0.57 -21.41 -10.14
CA THR A 291 -0.20 -22.83 -9.92
C THR A 291 -0.72 -23.40 -8.61
N GLN A 292 -1.32 -22.58 -7.73
CA GLN A 292 -1.90 -23.06 -6.47
C GLN A 292 -3.29 -23.64 -6.72
N PRO A 293 -3.60 -24.87 -6.25
CA PRO A 293 -4.93 -25.43 -6.39
C PRO A 293 -5.95 -24.50 -5.70
N ARG A 294 -7.07 -24.23 -6.39
CA ARG A 294 -8.20 -23.52 -5.79
C ARG A 294 -8.59 -24.29 -4.52
N VAL A 295 -8.47 -23.65 -3.36
CA VAL A 295 -9.09 -24.15 -2.14
C VAL A 295 -10.59 -24.21 -2.45
N GLN A 296 -11.13 -25.42 -2.63
CA GLN A 296 -12.57 -25.62 -2.73
C GLN A 296 -13.16 -25.15 -1.40
N ALA A 297 -14.07 -24.19 -1.49
CA ALA A 297 -14.85 -23.68 -0.37
C ALA A 297 -15.80 -24.75 0.17
#